data_AF-A0AA92TQ05-F1
#
_entry.id   AF-A0AA92TQ05-F1
#
_cell.length_a   1.000
_cell.length_b   1.000
_cell.length_c   1.000
_cell.angle_alpha   90.00
_cell.angle_beta   90.00
_cell.angle_gamma   90.00
#
_symmetry.space_group_name_H-M   'P 1'
#
loop_
_entity.id
_entity.type
_entity.pdbx_description
1 polymer ?
#
loop_
_entity_poly.entity_id
_entity_poly.type
_entity_poly.pdbx_seq_one_letter_code
_entity_poly.pdbx_strand_id
1 'polypeptide(L)'
;MALFAMTISVCLMSCSSNDEDLSVSISGTTWKVISVDDEDFNVNENITFHKDGTATLSAHSWIPIKWMFKDNNLVLFFDTDYTKGNFSIKGDAATYLYVWESTEDNTLYTMTLQKQ
;
A
#
# COMPACT_ATOMS: atom_id res chain seq x y z
N MET A 1 10.75 -35.10 38.85
CA MET A 1 10.87 -34.47 37.52
C MET A 1 9.74 -33.46 37.42
N ALA A 2 10.08 -32.17 37.41
CA ALA A 2 9.10 -31.08 37.43
C ALA A 2 8.68 -30.75 35.99
N LEU A 3 7.38 -30.84 35.70
CA LEU A 3 6.81 -30.31 34.47
C LEU A 3 6.78 -28.78 34.57
N PHE A 4 7.57 -28.09 33.76
CA PHE A 4 7.41 -26.65 33.53
C PHE A 4 6.25 -26.46 32.55
N ALA A 5 5.09 -26.04 33.07
CA ALA A 5 4.01 -25.51 32.26
C ALA A 5 4.34 -24.06 31.88
N MET A 6 4.74 -23.83 30.62
CA MET A 6 4.80 -22.48 30.07
C MET A 6 3.38 -22.03 29.73
N THR A 7 2.83 -21.13 30.54
CA THR A 7 1.63 -20.38 30.20
C THR A 7 1.99 -19.34 29.13
N ILE A 8 1.64 -19.61 27.88
CA ILE A 8 1.69 -18.59 26.81
C ILE A 8 0.56 -17.60 27.09
N SER A 9 0.92 -16.47 27.71
CA SER A 9 0.01 -15.34 27.89
C SER A 9 -0.16 -14.65 26.53
N VAL A 10 -1.23 -15.01 25.82
CA VAL A 10 -1.68 -14.24 24.65
C VAL A 10 -2.35 -12.98 25.19
N CYS A 11 -1.59 -11.88 25.19
CA CYS A 11 -2.20 -10.56 25.30
C CYS A 11 -2.98 -10.32 24.01
N LEU A 12 -4.28 -10.66 24.01
CA LEU A 12 -5.24 -10.10 23.09
C LEU A 12 -5.30 -8.60 23.36
N MET A 13 -4.44 -7.83 22.69
CA MET A 13 -4.65 -6.40 22.51
C MET A 13 -5.89 -6.21 21.64
N SER A 14 -7.04 -6.32 22.29
CA SER A 14 -8.28 -5.71 21.83
C SER A 14 -8.20 -4.24 22.23
N CYS A 15 -7.65 -3.42 21.35
CA CYS A 15 -7.82 -1.98 21.37
C CYS A 15 -8.32 -1.61 19.98
N SER A 16 -9.65 -1.64 19.82
CA SER A 16 -10.48 -0.44 19.90
C SER A 16 -10.69 0.06 18.48
N SER A 17 -11.91 -0.14 18.00
CA SER A 17 -12.50 0.49 16.83
C SER A 17 -12.09 1.95 16.77
N ASN A 18 -11.08 2.19 15.97
CA ASN A 18 -10.70 3.50 15.52
C ASN A 18 -10.74 3.36 14.01
N ASP A 19 -11.95 3.43 13.46
CA ASP A 19 -12.20 3.71 12.04
C ASP A 19 -11.76 5.16 11.76
N GLU A 20 -10.53 5.50 12.16
CA GLU A 20 -9.80 6.62 11.61
C GLU A 20 -9.60 6.27 10.15
N ASP A 21 -10.36 7.00 9.34
CA ASP A 21 -10.27 7.02 7.89
C ASP A 21 -8.81 6.83 7.46
N LEU A 22 -8.48 5.61 6.98
CA LEU A 22 -7.13 5.20 6.56
C LEU A 22 -6.56 6.16 5.49
N SER A 23 -7.43 6.99 4.90
CA SER A 23 -7.13 8.11 4.01
C SER A 23 -6.13 9.14 4.57
N VAL A 24 -5.92 9.21 5.89
CA VAL A 24 -5.02 10.21 6.52
C VAL A 24 -3.55 9.77 6.67
N SER A 25 -3.15 8.53 6.32
CA SER A 25 -1.76 8.09 6.58
C SER A 25 -0.74 8.33 5.45
N ILE A 26 -1.16 8.42 4.18
CA ILE A 26 -0.24 8.64 3.03
C ILE A 26 -0.46 9.96 2.29
N SER A 27 -1.54 10.68 2.57
CA SER A 27 -1.83 11.96 1.90
C SER A 27 -0.73 12.99 2.16
N GLY A 28 -0.14 13.53 1.09
CA GLY A 28 1.00 14.46 1.15
C GLY A 28 2.34 13.81 1.48
N THR A 29 2.53 12.51 1.23
CA THR A 29 3.77 11.78 1.51
C THR A 29 4.40 11.23 0.23
N THR A 30 5.72 10.98 0.29
CA THR A 30 6.49 10.35 -0.80
C THR A 30 7.07 9.03 -0.31
N TRP A 31 6.99 8.01 -1.16
CA TRP A 31 7.45 6.65 -0.88
C TRP A 31 8.33 6.16 -2.03
N LYS A 32 9.50 5.63 -1.70
CA LYS A 32 10.41 5.01 -2.65
C LYS A 32 10.10 3.53 -2.79
N VAL A 33 9.98 3.03 -4.02
CA VAL A 33 9.84 1.60 -4.32
C VAL A 33 11.15 0.89 -4.03
N ILE A 34 11.12 -0.07 -3.10
CA ILE A 34 12.28 -0.88 -2.69
C ILE A 34 12.31 -2.21 -3.42
N SER A 35 11.14 -2.81 -3.63
CA SER A 35 10.96 -3.99 -4.48
C SER A 35 9.60 -3.97 -5.13
N VAL A 36 9.49 -4.51 -6.33
CA VAL A 36 8.24 -4.73 -7.04
C VAL A 36 8.40 -5.92 -7.99
N ASP A 37 7.36 -6.74 -8.13
CA ASP A 37 7.29 -7.90 -9.03
C ASP A 37 6.40 -7.66 -10.27
N ASP A 38 5.90 -6.44 -10.40
CA ASP A 38 5.17 -5.89 -11.55
C ASP A 38 6.15 -5.17 -12.49
N GLU A 39 6.04 -5.43 -13.80
CA GLU A 39 6.89 -4.86 -14.85
C GLU A 39 6.55 -3.41 -15.20
N ASP A 40 5.36 -2.92 -14.82
CA ASP A 40 4.94 -1.53 -15.05
C ASP A 40 5.52 -0.53 -14.03
N PHE A 41 6.15 -1.03 -12.97
CA PHE A 41 6.78 -0.22 -11.92
C PHE A 41 8.29 -0.46 -11.84
N ASN A 42 9.01 0.51 -11.30
CA ASN A 42 10.47 0.51 -11.25
C ASN A 42 11.00 0.55 -9.82
N VAL A 43 11.94 -0.34 -9.49
CA VAL A 43 12.71 -0.22 -8.24
C VAL A 43 13.48 1.11 -8.22
N ASN A 44 13.48 1.77 -7.07
CA ASN A 44 13.98 3.13 -6.81
C ASN A 44 13.15 4.29 -7.37
N GLU A 45 12.00 4.05 -7.99
CA GLU A 45 11.09 5.16 -8.28
C GLU A 45 10.39 5.66 -7.01
N ASN A 46 9.95 6.92 -7.05
CA ASN A 46 9.18 7.53 -5.98
C ASN A 46 7.71 7.67 -6.40
N ILE A 47 6.82 7.23 -5.51
CA ILE A 47 5.39 7.49 -5.56
C ILE A 47 5.09 8.64 -4.60
N THR A 48 4.58 9.75 -5.10
CA THR A 48 4.10 10.86 -4.26
C THR A 48 2.58 10.90 -4.30
N PHE A 49 1.96 10.81 -3.14
CA PHE A 49 0.51 10.93 -2.97
C PHE A 49 0.18 12.37 -2.58
N HIS A 50 -0.41 13.14 -3.48
CA HIS A 50 -0.75 14.54 -3.24
C HIS A 50 -2.06 14.67 -2.48
N LYS A 51 -2.20 15.76 -1.71
CA LYS A 51 -3.39 16.02 -0.88
C LYS A 51 -4.68 16.27 -1.68
N ASP A 52 -4.56 16.56 -2.95
CA ASP A 52 -5.68 16.79 -3.86
C ASP A 52 -6.23 15.50 -4.51
N GLY A 53 -5.70 14.33 -4.11
CA GLY A 53 -6.10 13.03 -4.65
C GLY A 53 -5.38 12.65 -5.94
N THR A 54 -4.35 13.39 -6.36
CA THR A 54 -3.45 12.99 -7.46
C THR A 54 -2.22 12.27 -6.94
N ALA A 55 -1.60 11.45 -7.77
CA ALA A 55 -0.32 10.83 -7.49
C ALA A 55 0.66 11.06 -8.64
N THR A 56 1.96 10.98 -8.34
CA THR A 56 3.02 11.05 -9.36
C THR A 56 4.04 9.95 -9.12
N LEU A 57 4.40 9.25 -10.18
CA LEU A 57 5.54 8.33 -10.23
C LEU A 57 6.74 9.06 -10.82
N SER A 58 7.90 8.98 -10.18
CA SER A 58 9.09 9.70 -10.68
C SER A 58 9.58 9.18 -12.04
N ALA A 59 9.39 7.88 -12.34
CA ALA A 59 9.75 7.30 -13.64
C ALA A 59 8.70 7.57 -14.72
N HIS A 60 7.46 7.89 -14.33
CA HIS A 60 6.30 8.02 -15.22
C HIS A 60 5.51 9.31 -14.95
N SER A 61 6.22 10.43 -14.72
CA SER A 61 5.60 11.68 -14.24
C SER A 61 4.66 12.34 -15.25
N TRP A 62 4.66 11.89 -16.50
CA TRP A 62 3.77 12.36 -17.56
C TRP A 62 2.39 11.69 -17.52
N ILE A 63 2.23 10.59 -16.76
CA ILE A 63 0.96 9.88 -16.65
C ILE A 63 0.12 10.55 -15.56
N PRO A 64 -1.11 10.99 -15.86
CA PRO A 64 -2.01 11.49 -14.83
C PRO A 64 -2.49 10.32 -13.97
N ILE A 65 -2.16 10.34 -12.68
CA ILE A 65 -2.59 9.30 -11.73
C ILE A 65 -3.48 9.94 -10.68
N LYS A 66 -4.61 9.29 -10.38
CA LYS A 66 -5.43 9.62 -9.20
C LYS A 66 -5.35 8.49 -8.19
N TRP A 67 -5.51 8.81 -6.92
CA TRP A 67 -5.54 7.81 -5.87
C TRP A 67 -6.68 8.05 -4.90
N MET A 68 -7.17 6.96 -4.30
CA MET A 68 -8.07 7.00 -3.16
C MET A 68 -8.01 5.70 -2.37
N PHE A 69 -8.47 5.74 -1.13
CA PHE A 69 -8.86 4.52 -0.42
C PHE A 69 -10.34 4.23 -0.65
N LYS A 70 -10.66 3.00 -1.02
CA LYS A 70 -12.03 2.48 -1.16
C LYS A 70 -12.11 1.09 -0.56
N ASP A 71 -13.02 0.89 0.38
CA ASP A 71 -13.23 -0.40 1.06
C ASP A 71 -11.91 -0.99 1.62
N ASN A 72 -11.11 -0.16 2.30
CA ASN A 72 -9.77 -0.47 2.83
C ASN A 72 -8.71 -0.88 1.79
N ASN A 73 -8.97 -0.63 0.50
CA ASN A 73 -7.99 -0.83 -0.57
C ASN A 73 -7.50 0.51 -1.10
N LEU A 74 -6.20 0.60 -1.37
CA LEU A 74 -5.65 1.68 -2.19
C LEU A 74 -5.97 1.38 -3.65
N VAL A 75 -6.50 2.38 -4.32
CA VAL A 75 -6.78 2.36 -5.76
C VAL A 75 -5.92 3.42 -6.43
N LEU A 76 -5.13 3.04 -7.45
CA LEU A 76 -4.42 3.98 -8.33
C LEU A 76 -5.09 3.92 -9.70
N PHE A 77 -5.70 5.04 -10.11
CA PHE A 77 -6.31 5.17 -11.42
C PHE A 77 -5.30 5.74 -12.40
N PHE A 78 -5.05 4.98 -13.46
CA PHE A 78 -4.31 5.39 -14.65
C PHE A 78 -5.32 5.79 -15.74
N ASP A 79 -4.89 5.92 -16.99
CA ASP A 79 -5.74 6.39 -18.09
C ASP A 79 -6.93 5.46 -18.36
N THR A 80 -6.65 4.20 -18.71
CA THR A 80 -7.68 3.19 -19.01
C THR A 80 -7.88 2.16 -17.89
N ASP A 81 -6.90 2.05 -17.01
CA ASP A 81 -6.71 0.91 -16.11
C ASP A 81 -6.53 1.40 -14.66
N TYR A 82 -6.66 0.50 -13.70
CA TYR A 82 -6.37 0.82 -12.30
C TYR A 82 -5.79 -0.36 -11.54
N THR A 83 -4.92 -0.05 -10.58
CA THR A 83 -4.50 -1.03 -9.59
C THR A 83 -5.42 -0.93 -8.38
N LYS A 84 -5.72 -2.07 -7.75
CA LYS A 84 -6.51 -2.12 -6.52
C LYS A 84 -5.97 -3.17 -5.59
N GLY A 85 -5.84 -2.80 -4.32
CA GLY A 85 -5.57 -3.81 -3.29
C GLY A 85 -5.15 -3.21 -1.95
N ASN A 86 -4.65 -4.08 -1.07
CA ASN A 86 -4.35 -3.71 0.29
C ASN A 86 -3.03 -2.94 0.38
N PHE A 87 -3.07 -1.77 1.01
CA PHE A 87 -1.89 -0.98 1.33
C PHE A 87 -1.69 -0.96 2.85
N SER A 88 -0.62 -1.58 3.33
CA SER A 88 -0.32 -1.72 4.75
C SER A 88 0.93 -0.92 5.10
N ILE A 89 0.88 -0.14 6.18
CA ILE A 89 1.99 0.68 6.66
C ILE A 89 2.45 0.20 8.03
N LYS A 90 3.77 0.11 8.23
CA LYS A 90 4.40 -0.19 9.51
C LYS A 90 5.61 0.73 9.72
N GLY A 91 5.40 1.84 10.43
CA GLY A 91 6.40 2.90 10.57
C GLY A 91 6.68 3.55 9.22
N ASP A 92 7.94 3.57 8.81
CA ASP A 92 8.35 4.13 7.51
C ASP A 92 8.38 3.10 6.38
N ALA A 93 7.94 1.86 6.62
CA ALA A 93 7.82 0.82 5.61
C ALA A 93 6.36 0.60 5.21
N ALA A 94 6.10 0.29 3.94
CA ALA A 94 4.79 -0.08 3.44
C ALA A 94 4.85 -1.28 2.48
N THR A 95 3.74 -2.01 2.38
CA THR A 95 3.52 -3.05 1.38
C THR A 95 2.20 -2.78 0.67
N TYR A 96 2.23 -2.78 -0.67
CA TYR A 96 1.05 -2.75 -1.52
C TYR A 96 0.89 -4.10 -2.20
N LEU A 97 -0.20 -4.81 -1.88
CA LEU A 97 -0.60 -6.06 -2.53
C LEU A 97 -1.79 -5.76 -3.42
N TYR A 98 -1.66 -5.89 -4.74
CA TYR A 98 -2.65 -5.37 -5.68
C TYR A 98 -2.79 -6.22 -6.93
N VAL A 99 -3.90 -6.01 -7.62
CA VAL A 99 -4.19 -6.54 -8.95
C VAL A 99 -4.42 -5.38 -9.91
N TRP A 100 -4.18 -5.60 -11.20
CA TRP A 100 -4.65 -4.71 -12.26
C TRP A 100 -6.07 -5.07 -12.66
N GLU A 101 -6.97 -4.11 -12.60
CA GLU A 101 -8.39 -4.29 -12.92
C GLU A 101 -8.71 -3.73 -14.30
N SER A 102 -8.02 -4.25 -15.31
CA SER A 102 -8.21 -3.88 -16.72
C SER A 102 -8.28 -5.06 -17.68
N THR A 103 -7.97 -6.26 -17.20
CA THR A 103 -7.95 -7.50 -18.00
C THR A 103 -8.46 -8.66 -17.16
N GLU A 104 -8.95 -9.71 -17.80
CA GLU A 104 -9.44 -10.95 -17.16
C GLU A 104 -8.38 -11.73 -16.34
N ASP A 105 -7.23 -11.11 -16.10
CA ASP A 105 -6.10 -11.62 -15.35
C ASP A 105 -6.12 -11.06 -13.92
N ASN A 106 -6.21 -11.97 -12.95
CA ASN A 106 -6.20 -11.65 -11.52
C ASN A 106 -4.81 -11.88 -10.91
N THR A 107 -3.74 -11.70 -11.68
CA THR A 107 -2.37 -11.80 -11.17
C THR A 107 -2.16 -10.81 -10.03
N LEU A 108 -1.72 -11.35 -8.89
CA LEU A 108 -1.46 -10.59 -7.67
C LEU A 108 0.00 -10.16 -7.64
N TYR A 109 0.20 -8.85 -7.53
CA TYR A 109 1.51 -8.20 -7.44
C TYR A 109 1.78 -7.70 -6.02
N THR A 110 3.06 -7.56 -5.69
CA THR A 110 3.58 -7.06 -4.43
C THR A 110 4.61 -5.96 -4.68
N MET A 111 4.36 -4.80 -4.08
CA MET A 111 5.32 -3.70 -4.01
C MET A 111 5.66 -3.38 -2.56
N THR A 112 6.96 -3.27 -2.24
CA THR A 112 7.41 -2.77 -0.94
C THR A 112 7.96 -1.36 -1.09
N LEU A 113 7.62 -0.49 -0.15
CA LEU A 113 7.98 0.92 -0.20
C LEU A 113 8.59 1.41 1.11
N GLN A 114 9.41 2.44 1.00
CA GLN A 114 10.06 3.13 2.11
C GLN A 114 9.73 4.61 2.04
N LYS A 115 9.17 5.16 3.12
CA LYS A 115 8.86 6.59 3.24
C LYS A 115 10.13 7.41 3.10
N GLN A 116 10.04 8.53 2.36
CA GLN A 116 11.11 9.51 2.14
C GLN A 116 10.99 10.70 3.09
#